data_AF-A0AAN0JEG9-F1
#
_entry.id   AF-A0AAN0JEG9-F1
#
_cell.length_a   1.000
_cell.length_b   1.000
_cell.length_c   1.000
_cell.angle_alpha   90.00
_cell.angle_beta   90.00
_cell.angle_gamma   90.00
#
_symmetry.space_group_name_H-M   'P 1'
#
loop_
_entity.id
_entity.type
_entity.pdbx_description
1 polymer ?
#
loop_
_entity_poly.entity_id
_entity_poly.type
_entity_poly.pdbx_seq_one_letter_code
_entity_poly.pdbx_strand_id
1 'polypeptide(L)'
;MASKPSHFPLDISKLKFVLQVLKHYKFPDARWFEFGLNLGLLHPTLEAIESAHRGNPSRCLMECLTKWLTKADDNVTTVGPIIWKTLANALREMDVKSIGIDICKTMADPVSEILQCYIGRLAQVVLTEESVDLLHTEGLIFKDTLAEESYFLQQ
;
A
#
# COMPACT_ATOMS: atom_id res chain seq x y z
N MET A 1 15.14 26.02 -3.14
CA MET A 1 15.12 25.05 -4.25
C MET A 1 14.11 23.98 -3.91
N ALA A 2 12.93 23.97 -4.54
CA ALA A 2 11.94 22.93 -4.28
C ALA A 2 12.47 21.62 -4.87
N SER A 3 12.80 20.66 -4.00
CA SER A 3 13.11 19.30 -4.42
C SER A 3 11.93 18.79 -5.23
N LYS A 4 12.16 18.48 -6.51
CA LYS A 4 11.21 17.77 -7.34
C LYS A 4 10.83 16.50 -6.57
N PRO A 5 9.57 16.31 -6.13
CA PRO A 5 9.23 15.06 -5.51
C PRO A 5 9.34 14.00 -6.60
N SER A 6 10.32 13.12 -6.45
CA SER A 6 10.47 11.90 -7.24
C SER A 6 9.33 10.97 -6.83
N HIS A 7 8.10 11.30 -7.20
CA HIS A 7 6.97 10.44 -6.90
C HIS A 7 7.11 9.16 -7.70
N PHE A 8 7.40 8.05 -7.03
CA PHE A 8 7.60 6.77 -7.69
C PHE A 8 6.23 6.18 -8.07
N PRO A 9 5.96 5.98 -9.37
CA PRO A 9 4.69 5.43 -9.82
C PRO A 9 4.52 4.00 -9.32
N LEU A 10 3.32 3.71 -8.81
CA LEU A 10 2.83 2.37 -8.59
C LEU A 10 2.34 1.79 -9.92
N ASP A 11 2.65 0.53 -10.15
CA ASP A 11 2.17 -0.24 -11.29
C ASP A 11 1.58 -1.57 -10.82
N ILE A 12 1.05 -2.35 -11.76
CA ILE A 12 0.42 -3.63 -11.47
C ILE A 12 1.36 -4.66 -10.81
N SER A 13 2.68 -4.56 -11.02
CA SER A 13 3.66 -5.46 -10.38
C SER A 13 3.70 -5.26 -8.85
N LYS A 14 3.28 -4.08 -8.38
CA LYS A 14 3.20 -3.73 -6.96
C LYS A 14 1.87 -4.12 -6.31
N LEU A 15 0.91 -4.71 -7.03
CA LEU A 15 -0.41 -5.06 -6.49
C LEU A 15 -0.31 -5.88 -5.19
N LYS A 16 0.49 -6.96 -5.19
CA LYS A 16 0.67 -7.82 -4.00
C LYS A 16 1.18 -7.01 -2.82
N PHE A 17 2.10 -6.09 -3.07
CA PHE A 17 2.69 -5.26 -2.05
C PHE A 17 1.70 -4.23 -1.51
N VAL A 18 0.90 -3.60 -2.38
CA VAL A 18 -0.18 -2.69 -1.97
C VAL A 18 -1.20 -3.39 -1.07
N LEU A 19 -1.61 -4.61 -1.42
CA LEU A 19 -2.50 -5.43 -0.59
C LEU A 19 -1.90 -5.76 0.78
N GLN A 20 -0.61 -6.09 0.84
CA GLN A 20 0.08 -6.35 2.12
C GLN A 20 0.10 -5.12 3.02
N VAL A 21 0.35 -3.94 2.47
CA VAL A 21 0.33 -2.67 3.21
C VAL A 21 -1.07 -2.39 3.76
N LEU A 22 -2.12 -2.51 2.93
CA LEU A 22 -3.50 -2.32 3.38
C LEU A 22 -3.88 -3.30 4.49
N LYS A 23 -3.46 -4.56 4.39
CA LYS A 23 -3.69 -5.58 5.42
C LYS A 23 -2.93 -5.28 6.71
N HIS A 24 -1.68 -4.82 6.63
CA HIS A 24 -0.88 -4.42 7.79
C HIS A 24 -1.57 -3.30 8.58
N TYR A 25 -2.12 -2.31 7.87
CA TYR A 25 -2.91 -1.25 8.49
C TYR A 25 -4.37 -1.63 8.81
N LYS A 26 -4.73 -2.93 8.69
CA LYS A 26 -6.06 -3.47 9.03
C LYS A 26 -7.20 -2.80 8.26
N PHE A 27 -6.98 -2.47 7.00
CA PHE A 27 -8.02 -1.93 6.13
C PHE A 27 -9.20 -2.92 6.02
N PRO A 28 -10.46 -2.46 6.18
CA PRO A 28 -11.61 -3.34 6.08
C PRO A 28 -11.99 -3.61 4.62
N ASP A 29 -11.71 -4.82 4.12
CA ASP A 29 -12.02 -5.24 2.74
C ASP A 29 -13.47 -4.95 2.32
N ALA A 30 -14.44 -4.99 3.25
CA ALA A 30 -15.84 -4.67 3.00
C ALA A 30 -16.08 -3.25 2.45
N ARG A 31 -15.15 -2.31 2.66
CA ARG A 31 -15.24 -0.92 2.19
C ARG A 31 -14.57 -0.68 0.84
N TRP A 32 -14.21 -1.74 0.11
CA TRP A 32 -13.56 -1.65 -1.19
C TRP A 32 -14.33 -0.78 -2.21
N PHE A 33 -15.66 -0.75 -2.15
CA PHE A 33 -16.49 0.00 -3.10
C PHE A 33 -16.33 1.51 -2.94
N GLU A 34 -16.51 2.02 -1.71
CA GLU A 34 -16.27 3.42 -1.36
C GLU A 34 -14.82 3.82 -1.65
N PHE A 35 -13.88 2.92 -1.33
CA PHE A 35 -12.47 3.15 -1.60
C PHE A 35 -12.18 3.28 -3.10
N GLY A 36 -12.77 2.42 -3.93
CA GLY A 36 -12.64 2.47 -5.39
C GLY A 36 -13.15 3.77 -6.00
N LEU A 37 -14.26 4.31 -5.48
CA LEU A 37 -14.79 5.61 -5.90
C LEU A 37 -13.79 6.74 -5.61
N ASN A 38 -13.21 6.77 -4.41
CA ASN A 38 -12.21 7.77 -4.02
C ASN A 38 -10.91 7.65 -4.83
N LEU A 39 -10.60 6.45 -5.36
CA LEU A 39 -9.50 6.21 -6.29
C LEU A 39 -9.82 6.64 -7.73
N GLY A 40 -11.04 7.09 -8.00
CA GLY A 40 -11.49 7.57 -9.30
C GLY A 40 -12.08 6.51 -10.21
N LEU A 41 -12.31 5.27 -9.74
CA LEU A 41 -13.01 4.25 -10.51
C LEU A 41 -14.49 4.62 -10.67
N LEU A 42 -15.03 4.36 -11.85
CA LEU A 42 -16.42 4.66 -12.14
C LEU A 42 -17.35 3.64 -11.50
N HIS A 43 -18.54 4.08 -11.10
CA HIS A 43 -19.57 3.22 -10.52
C HIS A 43 -19.86 1.95 -11.35
N PRO A 44 -20.00 2.01 -12.70
CA PRO A 44 -20.24 0.81 -13.50
C PRO A 44 -19.08 -0.20 -13.43
N THR A 45 -17.84 0.28 -13.31
CA THR A 45 -16.65 -0.57 -13.16
C THR A 45 -16.69 -1.31 -11.82
N LEU A 46 -17.10 -0.63 -10.75
CA LEU A 46 -17.24 -1.23 -9.42
C LEU A 46 -18.42 -2.21 -9.36
N GLU A 47 -19.58 -1.89 -9.95
CA GLU A 47 -20.70 -2.83 -10.05
C GLU A 47 -20.34 -4.12 -10.81
N ALA A 48 -19.52 -4.01 -11.87
CA ALA A 48 -19.01 -5.16 -12.60
C ALA A 48 -18.11 -6.05 -11.71
N ILE A 49 -17.30 -5.46 -10.84
CA ILE A 49 -16.48 -6.22 -9.86
C ILE A 49 -17.38 -6.90 -8.83
N GLU A 50 -18.35 -6.17 -8.27
CA GLU A 50 -19.26 -6.70 -7.24
C GLU A 50 -20.08 -7.88 -7.76
N SER A 51 -20.61 -7.77 -8.98
CA SER A 51 -21.38 -8.85 -9.62
C SER A 51 -20.52 -10.08 -9.92
N ALA A 52 -19.26 -9.90 -10.34
CA ALA A 52 -18.35 -11.00 -10.62
C ALA A 52 -17.87 -11.75 -9.37
N HIS A 53 -17.76 -11.05 -8.23
CA HIS A 53 -17.15 -11.57 -6.99
C HIS A 53 -18.05 -11.41 -5.76
N ARG A 54 -19.36 -11.55 -5.97
CA ARG A 54 -20.38 -11.37 -4.94
C ARG A 54 -20.07 -12.20 -3.70
N GLY A 55 -20.11 -11.54 -2.54
CA GLY A 55 -19.85 -12.18 -1.24
C GLY A 55 -18.37 -12.42 -0.93
N ASN A 56 -17.44 -11.94 -1.76
CA ASN A 56 -16.00 -12.01 -1.49
C ASN A 56 -15.35 -10.61 -1.53
N PRO A 57 -15.45 -9.82 -0.45
CA PRO A 57 -14.91 -8.46 -0.40
C PRO A 57 -13.40 -8.41 -0.65
N SER A 58 -12.65 -9.42 -0.20
CA SER A 58 -11.20 -9.48 -0.40
C SER A 58 -10.84 -9.59 -1.88
N ARG A 59 -11.58 -10.41 -2.64
CA ARG A 59 -11.42 -10.51 -4.09
C ARG A 59 -11.87 -9.24 -4.80
N CYS A 60 -12.95 -8.61 -4.34
CA CYS A 60 -13.37 -7.33 -4.89
C CYS A 60 -12.33 -6.21 -4.67
N LEU A 61 -11.71 -6.15 -3.49
CA LEU A 61 -10.62 -5.21 -3.20
C LEU A 61 -9.42 -5.43 -4.12
N MET A 62 -9.03 -6.68 -4.34
CA MET A 62 -7.94 -7.03 -5.24
C MET A 62 -8.22 -6.59 -6.69
N GLU A 63 -9.41 -6.85 -7.21
CA GLU A 63 -9.81 -6.40 -8.56
C GLU A 63 -9.92 -4.86 -8.63
N CYS A 64 -10.45 -4.22 -7.60
CA CYS A 64 -10.53 -2.76 -7.50
C CYS A 64 -9.13 -2.13 -7.63
N LEU A 65 -8.17 -2.61 -6.85
CA LEU A 65 -6.79 -2.15 -6.93
C LEU A 65 -6.12 -2.48 -8.27
N THR A 66 -6.44 -3.64 -8.85
CA THR A 66 -5.98 -4.02 -10.19
C THR A 66 -6.43 -2.99 -11.22
N LYS A 67 -7.73 -2.65 -11.24
CA LYS A 67 -8.30 -1.65 -12.15
C LYS A 67 -7.70 -0.27 -11.95
N TRP A 68 -7.47 0.13 -10.70
CA TRP A 68 -6.80 1.39 -10.38
C TRP A 68 -5.35 1.43 -10.90
N LEU A 69 -4.55 0.40 -10.60
CA LEU A 69 -3.14 0.31 -11.03
C LEU A 69 -2.97 0.23 -12.55
N THR A 70 -3.94 -0.37 -13.25
CA THR A 70 -3.94 -0.44 -14.72
C THR A 70 -4.59 0.78 -15.39
N LYS A 71 -5.10 1.76 -14.62
CA LYS A 71 -5.83 2.93 -15.12
C LYS A 71 -7.01 2.52 -16.01
N ALA A 72 -7.85 1.60 -15.52
CA ALA A 72 -8.95 1.05 -16.29
C ALA A 72 -10.00 2.10 -16.68
N ASP A 73 -10.16 3.15 -15.88
CA ASP A 73 -11.05 4.28 -16.15
C ASP A 73 -10.23 5.58 -16.29
N ASP A 74 -10.60 6.43 -17.26
CA ASP A 74 -9.93 7.72 -17.50
C ASP A 74 -9.94 8.64 -16.25
N ASN A 75 -11.00 8.55 -15.46
CA ASN A 75 -11.19 9.33 -14.23
C ASN A 75 -10.19 8.96 -13.12
N VAL A 76 -9.51 7.82 -13.20
CA VAL A 76 -8.41 7.52 -12.27
C VAL A 76 -7.29 8.55 -12.41
N THR A 77 -6.99 8.98 -13.65
CA THR A 77 -5.91 9.93 -13.91
C THR A 77 -6.29 11.38 -13.58
N THR A 78 -7.58 11.68 -13.43
CA THR A 78 -8.07 13.01 -12.99
C THR A 78 -7.96 13.19 -11.48
N VAL A 79 -8.14 12.10 -10.70
CA VAL A 79 -7.93 12.07 -9.25
C VAL A 79 -6.46 12.29 -8.90
N GLY A 80 -5.54 11.71 -9.68
CA GLY A 80 -4.12 11.99 -9.53
C GLY A 80 -3.21 10.94 -10.17
N PRO A 81 -1.88 11.09 -10.03
CA PRO A 81 -0.93 10.07 -10.45
C PRO A 81 -1.12 8.78 -9.64
N ILE A 82 -0.77 7.64 -10.23
CA ILE A 82 -0.84 6.32 -9.56
C ILE A 82 0.35 6.20 -8.60
N ILE A 83 0.23 6.75 -7.40
CA ILE A 83 1.29 6.80 -6.38
C ILE A 83 0.70 6.60 -4.98
N TRP A 84 1.54 6.29 -4.00
CA TRP A 84 1.14 6.10 -2.61
C TRP A 84 0.38 7.29 -2.02
N LYS A 85 0.76 8.51 -2.38
CA LYS A 85 0.08 9.72 -1.93
C LYS A 85 -1.39 9.78 -2.38
N THR A 86 -1.69 9.37 -3.61
CA THR A 86 -3.06 9.33 -4.13
C THR A 86 -3.88 8.27 -3.40
N LEU A 87 -3.28 7.09 -3.17
CA LEU A 87 -3.90 6.03 -2.37
C LEU A 87 -4.17 6.48 -0.92
N ALA A 88 -3.21 7.15 -0.28
CA ALA A 88 -3.33 7.68 1.07
C ALA A 88 -4.41 8.77 1.17
N ASN A 89 -4.51 9.64 0.16
CA ASN A 89 -5.57 10.64 0.09
C ASN A 89 -6.95 9.98 -0.02
N ALA A 90 -7.11 8.97 -0.86
CA ALA A 90 -8.37 8.22 -0.98
C ALA A 90 -8.79 7.57 0.34
N LEU A 91 -7.82 7.03 1.11
CA LEU A 91 -8.07 6.48 2.45
C LEU A 91 -8.40 7.55 3.49
N ARG A 92 -7.85 8.76 3.36
CA ARG A 92 -8.13 9.89 4.25
C ARG A 92 -9.51 10.51 4.00
N GLU A 93 -9.99 10.44 2.76
CA GLU A 93 -11.34 10.88 2.39
C GLU A 93 -12.41 9.92 2.93
N MET A 94 -12.05 8.66 3.14
CA MET A 94 -12.84 7.75 3.96
C MET A 94 -12.71 8.15 5.44
N ASP A 95 -13.69 7.77 6.28
CA ASP A 95 -13.61 7.94 7.74
C ASP A 95 -12.53 7.04 8.42
N VAL A 96 -11.47 6.67 7.68
CA VAL A 96 -10.32 5.87 8.11
C VAL A 96 -9.05 6.72 8.08
N LYS A 97 -9.17 7.95 8.61
CA LYS A 97 -8.14 9.00 8.56
C LYS A 97 -6.79 8.56 9.13
N SER A 98 -6.77 7.70 10.13
CA SER A 98 -5.54 7.18 10.74
C SER A 98 -4.69 6.39 9.74
N ILE A 99 -5.30 5.45 9.01
CA ILE A 99 -4.59 4.62 8.00
C ILE A 99 -3.99 5.50 6.91
N GLY A 100 -4.75 6.47 6.39
CA GLY A 100 -4.26 7.38 5.35
C GLY A 100 -3.07 8.21 5.83
N ILE A 101 -3.07 8.66 7.09
CA ILE A 101 -1.95 9.40 7.68
C ILE A 101 -0.71 8.52 7.81
N ASP A 102 -0.86 7.28 8.30
CA ASP A 102 0.28 6.40 8.53
C ASP A 102 0.90 5.92 7.21
N ILE A 103 0.08 5.56 6.21
CA ILE A 103 0.59 5.24 4.87
C ILE A 103 1.30 6.44 4.24
N CYS A 104 0.75 7.65 4.38
CA CYS A 104 1.41 8.84 3.83
C CYS A 104 2.76 9.10 4.50
N LYS A 105 2.89 8.84 5.80
CA LYS A 105 4.14 9.03 6.55
C LYS A 105 5.19 7.95 6.24
N THR A 106 4.75 6.71 6.05
CA THR A 106 5.64 5.54 5.94
C THR A 106 5.94 5.14 4.49
N MET A 107 5.06 5.46 3.55
CA MET A 107 5.14 4.96 2.17
C MET A 107 5.33 6.05 1.13
N ALA A 108 4.95 7.29 1.46
CA ALA A 108 5.02 8.43 0.56
C ALA A 108 6.12 9.43 0.95
N ASP A 109 6.99 9.09 1.91
CA ASP A 109 8.22 9.83 2.13
C ASP A 109 9.28 9.44 1.08
N PRO A 110 10.15 10.38 0.66
CA PRO A 110 11.10 10.13 -0.42
C PRO A 110 12.08 8.99 -0.15
N VAL A 111 12.41 8.72 1.12
CA VAL A 111 13.33 7.63 1.48
C VAL A 111 12.63 6.29 1.34
N SER A 112 11.40 6.17 1.81
CA SER A 112 10.62 4.94 1.66
C SER A 112 10.29 4.64 0.21
N GLU A 113 10.00 5.63 -0.63
CA GLU A 113 9.79 5.37 -2.06
C GLU A 113 11.05 4.78 -2.73
N ILE A 114 12.25 5.23 -2.36
CA ILE A 114 13.51 4.64 -2.82
C ILE A 114 13.63 3.19 -2.34
N LEU A 115 13.38 2.93 -1.06
CA LEU A 115 13.40 1.57 -0.51
C LEU A 115 12.39 0.66 -1.24
N GLN A 116 11.22 1.17 -1.63
CA GLN A 116 10.22 0.42 -2.40
C GLN A 116 10.68 0.01 -3.80
N CYS A 117 11.58 0.76 -4.43
CA CYS A 117 12.21 0.33 -5.69
C CYS A 117 13.13 -0.87 -5.48
N TYR A 118 13.82 -0.91 -4.34
CA TYR A 118 14.77 -1.97 -4.03
C TYR A 118 14.17 -3.11 -3.21
N ILE A 119 12.90 -3.05 -2.81
CA ILE A 119 12.29 -4.03 -1.91
C ILE A 119 12.43 -5.48 -2.40
N GLY A 120 12.35 -5.71 -3.71
CA GLY A 120 12.55 -7.04 -4.30
C GLY A 120 13.98 -7.56 -4.16
N ARG A 121 14.98 -6.67 -4.21
CA ARG A 121 16.40 -6.99 -3.95
C ARG A 121 16.66 -7.11 -2.46
N LEU A 122 16.13 -6.20 -1.65
CA LEU A 122 16.27 -6.19 -0.20
C LEU A 122 15.65 -7.45 0.43
N ALA A 123 14.51 -7.93 -0.09
CA ALA A 123 13.89 -9.17 0.35
C ALA A 123 14.75 -10.43 0.08
N GLN A 124 15.73 -10.35 -0.82
CA GLN A 124 16.67 -11.43 -1.11
C GLN A 124 17.96 -11.31 -0.27
N VAL A 125 18.17 -10.19 0.43
CA VAL A 125 19.32 -10.01 1.30
C VAL A 125 19.13 -10.87 2.55
N VAL A 126 19.98 -11.86 2.72
CA VAL A 126 20.06 -12.64 3.96
C VAL A 126 20.96 -11.89 4.92
N LEU A 127 20.39 -11.33 5.98
CA LEU A 127 21.13 -10.70 7.06
C LEU A 127 21.36 -11.72 8.17
N THR A 128 22.63 -11.93 8.54
CA THR A 128 22.98 -12.71 9.75
C THR A 128 22.77 -11.86 11.00
N GLU A 129 22.67 -12.48 12.19
CA GLU A 129 22.57 -11.73 13.45
C GLU A 129 23.72 -10.71 13.61
N GLU A 130 24.95 -11.10 13.27
CA GLU A 130 26.11 -10.21 13.30
C GLU A 130 25.96 -9.01 12.34
N SER A 131 25.38 -9.23 11.16
CA SER A 131 25.11 -8.15 10.21
C SER A 131 24.01 -7.21 10.71
N VAL A 132 22.97 -7.75 11.36
CA VAL A 132 21.90 -6.96 11.98
C VAL A 132 22.45 -6.14 13.15
N ASP A 133 23.29 -6.72 13.99
CA ASP A 133 23.94 -6.04 15.11
C ASP A 133 24.88 -4.93 14.63
N LEU A 134 25.61 -5.16 13.53
CA LEU A 134 26.46 -4.13 12.92
C LEU A 134 25.61 -2.98 12.37
N LEU A 135 24.56 -3.27 11.60
CA LEU A 135 23.65 -2.26 11.06
C LEU A 135 22.95 -1.45 12.18
N HIS A 136 22.62 -2.11 13.29
CA HIS A 136 22.07 -1.44 14.47
C HIS A 136 23.11 -0.54 15.16
N THR A 137 24.36 -1.02 15.31
CA THR A 137 25.46 -0.25 15.90
C THR A 137 25.78 1.00 15.11
N GLU A 138 25.71 0.92 13.78
CA GLU A 138 25.86 2.05 12.86
C GLU A 138 24.60 2.95 12.80
N GLY A 139 23.54 2.63 13.54
CA GLY A 139 22.30 3.40 13.57
C GLY A 139 21.48 3.36 12.27
N LEU A 140 21.75 2.37 11.40
CA LEU A 140 21.08 2.22 10.10
C LEU A 140 19.73 1.50 10.22
N ILE A 141 19.54 0.67 11.25
CA ILE A 141 18.28 -0.02 11.55
C ILE A 141 18.00 0.01 13.06
N PHE A 142 16.73 -0.06 13.45
CA PHE A 142 16.30 -0.21 14.84
C PHE A 142 15.91 -1.67 15.12
N LYS A 143 16.19 -2.17 16.33
CA LYS A 143 16.03 -3.61 16.66
C LYS A 143 14.56 -4.07 16.84
N ASP A 144 13.59 -3.16 16.71
CA ASP A 144 12.17 -3.44 17.00
C ASP A 144 11.43 -4.28 15.95
N THR A 145 12.08 -4.71 14.87
CA THR A 145 11.40 -5.33 13.73
C THR A 145 11.19 -6.86 13.83
N LEU A 146 11.53 -7.51 14.95
CA LEU A 146 11.43 -8.98 15.09
C LEU A 146 10.54 -9.49 16.24
N ALA A 147 9.82 -8.60 16.94
CA ALA A 147 9.10 -8.98 18.16
C ALA A 147 7.62 -9.40 17.98
N GLU A 148 7.06 -9.47 16.77
CA GLU A 148 5.64 -9.79 16.58
C GLU A 148 5.32 -11.29 16.32
N GLU A 149 6.29 -12.16 16.04
CA GLU A 149 5.98 -13.58 15.78
C GLU A 149 5.77 -14.43 17.06
N SER A 150 5.95 -13.86 18.26
CA SER A 150 5.79 -14.60 19.52
C SER A 150 4.40 -14.52 20.17
N TYR A 151 3.47 -13.69 19.67
CA TYR A 151 2.15 -13.50 20.32
C TYR A 151 1.00 -14.34 19.73
N PHE A 152 1.23 -15.14 18.68
CA PHE A 152 0.17 -15.92 18.02
C PHE A 152 0.02 -17.39 18.49
N LEU A 153 0.76 -17.83 19.52
CA LEU A 153 0.67 -19.20 20.04
C LEU A 153 0.04 -19.33 21.45
N GLN A 154 -0.79 -18.38 21.89
CA GLN A 154 -1.39 -18.47 23.22
C GLN A 154 -2.85 -18.00 23.38
N GLN A 155 -3.69 -18.08 22.34
CA GLN A 155 -5.16 -18.03 22.50
C GLN A 155 -5.83 -19.19 21.77
#